data_AF-A0A4P6PHL7-F1
#
_entry.id   AF-A0A4P6PHL7-F1
#
_cell.length_a   1.000
_cell.length_b   1.000
_cell.length_c   1.000
_cell.angle_alpha   90.00
_cell.angle_beta   90.00
_cell.angle_gamma   90.00
#
_symmetry.space_group_name_H-M   'P 1'
#
loop_
_entity.id
_entity.type
_entity.pdbx_description
1 polymer ?
#
loop_
_entity_poly.entity_id
_entity_poly.type
_entity_poly.pdbx_seq_one_letter_code
_entity_poly.pdbx_strand_id
1 'polypeptide(L)'
;MRTSEKTGISPNRFITLPMHSTSHILIGNAFPLTLVKRAVRIVPVSQEVLREAARGKTVVSFWGHANTLAAAEAFCGLPLLPASPRPALELSVDGLPRLNGQTFSECWIVSPEYTAGYRPEPGAEVPADNIIGWKILKITWE
;
A
#
# COMPACT_ATOMS: atom_id res chain seq x y z
N MET A 1 61.46 -30.20 -1.72
CA MET A 1 60.78 -29.74 -0.49
C MET A 1 60.33 -28.30 -0.73
N ARG A 2 59.05 -27.98 -0.42
CA ARG A 2 58.33 -26.69 -0.50
C ARG A 2 57.74 -26.29 -1.86
N THR A 3 56.53 -26.79 -2.09
CA THR A 3 55.49 -26.18 -2.92
C THR A 3 54.90 -24.97 -2.19
N SER A 4 54.77 -23.84 -2.89
CA SER A 4 54.12 -22.62 -2.37
C SER A 4 52.79 -22.41 -3.10
N GLU A 5 51.69 -22.80 -2.45
CA GLU A 5 50.33 -22.50 -2.87
C GLU A 5 50.00 -21.03 -2.54
N LYS A 6 49.67 -20.25 -3.57
CA LYS A 6 49.12 -18.89 -3.41
C LYS A 6 47.59 -19.01 -3.36
N THR A 7 47.03 -18.84 -2.17
CA THR A 7 45.59 -18.69 -1.94
C THR A 7 45.14 -17.31 -2.42
N GLY A 8 44.41 -17.28 -3.53
CA GLY A 8 43.73 -16.09 -4.04
C GLY A 8 42.47 -15.81 -3.22
N ILE A 9 42.47 -14.71 -2.47
CA ILE A 9 41.29 -14.18 -1.77
C ILE A 9 40.35 -13.60 -2.84
N SER A 10 39.15 -14.17 -2.94
CA SER A 10 38.08 -13.68 -3.81
C SER A 10 37.56 -12.33 -3.29
N PRO A 11 37.46 -11.28 -4.13
CA PRO A 11 36.92 -10.00 -3.69
C PRO A 11 35.40 -10.09 -3.53
N ASN A 12 34.94 -9.55 -2.39
CA ASN A 12 33.56 -9.24 -2.04
C ASN A 12 32.67 -8.97 -3.26
N ARG A 13 31.77 -9.91 -3.58
CA ARG A 13 30.58 -9.61 -4.38
C ARG A 13 29.62 -8.83 -3.50
N PHE A 14 29.66 -7.50 -3.60
CA PHE A 14 28.52 -6.69 -3.23
C PHE A 14 27.35 -7.10 -4.15
N ILE A 15 26.42 -7.88 -3.61
CA ILE A 15 25.14 -8.11 -4.26
C ILE A 15 24.41 -6.78 -4.16
N THR A 16 24.48 -5.98 -5.22
CA THR A 16 23.58 -4.84 -5.40
C THR A 16 22.18 -5.44 -5.56
N LEU A 17 21.46 -5.56 -4.44
CA LEU A 17 20.03 -5.87 -4.49
C LEU A 17 19.40 -4.80 -5.39
N PRO A 18 18.58 -5.17 -6.39
CA PRO A 18 17.91 -4.19 -7.22
C PRO A 18 17.09 -3.28 -6.31
N MET A 19 17.47 -2.00 -6.27
CA MET A 19 16.58 -0.97 -5.77
C MET A 19 15.42 -0.93 -6.75
N HIS A 20 14.37 -1.71 -6.49
CA HIS A 20 13.11 -1.59 -7.18
C HIS A 20 12.61 -0.18 -6.90
N SER A 21 12.89 0.74 -7.81
CA SER A 21 12.13 1.98 -7.93
C SER A 21 10.70 1.52 -8.17
N THR A 22 9.90 1.43 -7.11
CA THR A 22 8.50 1.04 -7.21
C THR A 22 7.79 2.19 -7.93
N SER A 23 7.70 2.07 -9.25
CA SER A 23 6.95 2.99 -10.12
C SER A 23 5.46 3.03 -9.80
N HIS A 24 5.03 2.30 -8.76
CA HIS A 24 3.66 2.11 -8.35
C HIS A 24 3.51 2.29 -6.83
N ILE A 25 2.34 2.78 -6.42
CA ILE A 25 1.95 2.92 -5.02
C ILE A 25 0.59 2.26 -4.81
N LEU A 26 0.50 1.36 -3.82
CA LEU A 26 -0.74 0.65 -3.50
C LEU A 26 -1.59 1.47 -2.52
N ILE A 27 -2.81 1.84 -2.94
CA ILE A 27 -3.73 2.66 -2.12
C ILE A 27 -5.11 1.98 -2.06
N GLY A 28 -5.77 2.01 -0.90
CA GLY A 28 -7.15 1.51 -0.76
C GLY A 28 -7.86 2.10 0.44
N ASN A 29 -9.10 1.67 0.67
CA ASN A 29 -9.93 2.20 1.74
C ASN A 29 -9.86 1.38 3.05
N ALA A 30 -9.53 0.08 2.95
CA ALA A 30 -9.36 -0.81 4.11
C ALA A 30 -8.50 -2.02 3.76
N PHE A 31 -7.49 -2.33 4.58
CA PHE A 31 -6.64 -3.52 4.39
C PHE A 31 -7.11 -4.69 5.26
N PRO A 32 -7.34 -5.90 4.70
CA PRO A 32 -7.65 -7.07 5.51
C PRO A 32 -6.43 -7.54 6.32
N LEU A 33 -6.42 -7.33 7.64
CA LEU A 33 -5.30 -7.73 8.50
C LEU A 33 -5.03 -9.26 8.50
N THR A 34 -6.02 -10.07 8.11
CA THR A 34 -5.86 -11.52 7.92
C THR A 34 -4.87 -11.89 6.81
N LEU A 35 -4.57 -10.95 5.91
CA LEU A 35 -3.57 -11.12 4.85
C LEU A 35 -2.14 -10.80 5.34
N VAL A 36 -1.94 -10.29 6.56
CA VAL A 36 -0.61 -10.01 7.08
C VAL A 36 0.09 -11.32 7.47
N LYS A 37 1.19 -11.66 6.76
CA LYS A 37 2.02 -12.86 7.01
C LYS A 37 3.44 -12.55 7.49
N ARG A 38 3.80 -11.28 7.60
CA ARG A 38 5.09 -10.78 8.11
C ARG A 38 4.84 -9.69 9.15
N ALA A 39 5.88 -9.32 9.88
CA ALA A 39 5.83 -8.14 10.73
C ALA A 39 5.48 -6.91 9.89
N VAL A 40 4.59 -6.08 10.43
CA VAL A 40 4.19 -4.83 9.79
C VAL A 40 4.25 -3.69 10.79
N ARG A 41 4.63 -2.52 10.30
CA ARG A 41 4.49 -1.25 10.99
C ARG A 41 3.33 -0.48 10.38
N ILE A 42 2.36 -0.10 11.21
CA ILE A 42 1.19 0.70 10.82
C ILE A 42 1.28 2.05 11.53
N VAL A 43 1.27 3.15 10.78
CA VAL A 43 1.31 4.50 11.35
C VAL A 43 0.33 5.45 10.69
N PRO A 44 -0.27 6.38 11.46
CA PRO A 44 -0.98 7.51 10.89
C PRO A 44 0.01 8.44 10.17
N VAL A 45 -0.42 8.99 9.05
CA VAL A 45 0.36 9.92 8.23
C VAL A 45 -0.54 11.05 7.73
N SER A 46 0.06 12.18 7.38
CA SER A 46 -0.69 13.30 6.81
C SER A 46 -0.97 13.08 5.33
N GLN A 47 -1.87 13.90 4.80
CA GLN A 47 -2.20 13.91 3.38
C GLN A 47 -1.02 14.34 2.51
N GLU A 48 -0.23 15.29 2.97
CA GLU A 48 0.96 15.78 2.28
C GLU A 48 1.99 14.66 2.11
N VAL A 49 2.17 13.84 3.15
CA VAL A 49 3.08 12.68 3.11
C VAL A 49 2.62 11.64 2.09
N LEU A 50 1.31 11.37 1.99
CA LEU A 50 0.76 10.49 0.95
C LEU A 50 0.99 11.06 -0.46
N ARG A 51 0.71 12.35 -0.67
CA ARG A 51 0.91 13.02 -1.97
C ARG A 51 2.37 13.01 -2.40
N GLU A 52 3.29 13.26 -1.48
CA GLU A 52 4.72 13.16 -1.73
C GLU A 52 5.11 11.73 -2.12
N ALA A 53 4.66 10.73 -1.36
CA ALA A 53 4.98 9.33 -1.64
C ALA A 53 4.45 8.85 -2.99
N ALA A 54 3.36 9.42 -3.47
CA ALA A 54 2.75 9.14 -4.77
C ALA A 54 3.38 9.93 -5.93
N ARG A 55 4.22 10.94 -5.65
CA ARG A 55 4.80 11.81 -6.67
C ARG A 55 5.62 10.99 -7.68
N GLY A 56 5.26 11.08 -8.95
CA GLY A 56 5.91 10.35 -10.04
C GLY A 56 5.64 8.84 -10.07
N LYS A 57 4.70 8.34 -9.26
CA LYS A 57 4.28 6.93 -9.25
C LYS A 57 2.88 6.76 -9.83
N THR A 58 2.62 5.59 -10.40
CA THR A 58 1.30 5.15 -10.81
C THR A 58 0.53 4.64 -9.58
N VAL A 59 -0.66 5.18 -9.33
CA VAL A 59 -1.52 4.66 -8.26
C VAL A 59 -2.11 3.31 -8.70
N VAL A 60 -1.95 2.30 -7.84
CA VAL A 60 -2.59 1.00 -7.96
C VAL A 60 -3.61 0.91 -6.85
N SER A 61 -4.88 0.96 -7.22
CA SER A 61 -5.97 1.06 -6.25
C SER A 61 -6.67 -0.27 -6.02
N PHE A 62 -7.00 -0.56 -4.76
CA PHE A 62 -7.91 -1.63 -4.37
C PHE A 62 -9.20 -1.14 -3.72
N TRP A 63 -9.68 0.03 -4.12
CA TRP A 63 -10.88 0.64 -3.58
C TRP A 63 -12.13 -0.25 -3.76
N GLY A 64 -12.84 -0.55 -2.66
CA GLY A 64 -14.01 -1.43 -2.70
C GLY A 64 -15.37 -0.73 -2.88
N HIS A 65 -15.46 0.54 -2.48
CA HIS A 65 -16.75 1.26 -2.33
C HIS A 65 -16.84 2.46 -3.27
N ALA A 66 -17.57 2.30 -4.39
CA ALA A 66 -17.71 3.34 -5.42
C ALA A 66 -18.27 4.66 -4.88
N ASN A 67 -19.19 4.60 -3.91
CA ASN A 67 -19.85 5.77 -3.32
C ASN A 67 -18.90 6.68 -2.52
N THR A 68 -17.77 6.17 -2.04
CA THR A 68 -16.76 6.99 -1.31
C THR A 68 -15.59 7.40 -2.19
N LEU A 69 -15.49 6.85 -3.40
CA LEU A 69 -14.34 7.01 -4.27
C LEU A 69 -14.13 8.48 -4.65
N ALA A 70 -15.16 9.13 -5.20
CA ALA A 70 -15.05 10.51 -5.64
C ALA A 70 -14.68 11.47 -4.49
N ALA A 71 -15.24 11.24 -3.30
CA ALA A 71 -14.91 12.03 -2.11
C ALA A 71 -13.46 11.78 -1.64
N ALA A 72 -12.97 10.55 -1.73
CA ALA A 72 -11.59 10.21 -1.41
C ALA A 72 -10.60 10.81 -2.41
N GLU A 73 -10.89 10.74 -3.72
CA GLU A 73 -10.08 11.36 -4.77
C GLU A 73 -10.02 12.88 -4.60
N ALA A 74 -11.17 13.51 -4.32
CA ALA A 74 -11.24 14.94 -4.02
C ALA A 74 -10.44 15.31 -2.77
N PHE A 75 -10.51 14.49 -1.72
CA PHE A 75 -9.70 14.66 -0.53
C PHE A 75 -8.21 14.54 -0.88
N CYS A 76 -7.71 13.38 -1.30
CA CYS A 76 -6.27 13.14 -1.43
C CYS A 76 -5.64 13.75 -2.68
N GLY A 77 -6.43 14.15 -3.70
CA GLY A 77 -5.92 14.66 -4.98
C GLY A 77 -5.18 13.59 -5.79
N LEU A 78 -5.59 12.32 -5.69
CA LEU A 78 -4.98 11.19 -6.40
C LEU A 78 -6.07 10.43 -7.17
N PRO A 79 -5.76 9.80 -8.32
CA PRO A 79 -6.69 8.94 -9.03
C PRO A 79 -6.77 7.59 -8.31
N LEU A 80 -7.86 7.34 -7.60
CA LEU A 80 -8.09 6.13 -6.80
C LEU A 80 -8.99 5.13 -7.52
N LEU A 81 -9.48 5.42 -8.72
CA LEU A 81 -10.29 4.47 -9.50
C LEU A 81 -9.50 3.15 -9.73
N PRO A 82 -9.98 1.99 -9.23
CA PRO A 82 -9.31 0.72 -9.49
C PRO A 82 -9.49 0.29 -10.95
N ALA A 83 -8.55 -0.52 -11.45
CA ALA A 83 -8.58 -1.06 -12.81
C ALA A 83 -9.76 -2.03 -13.07
N SER A 84 -10.33 -2.60 -12.01
CA SER A 84 -11.52 -3.47 -12.06
C SER A 84 -12.43 -3.20 -10.86
N PRO A 85 -13.73 -3.55 -10.92
CA PRO A 85 -14.62 -3.40 -9.78
C PRO A 85 -14.21 -4.31 -8.62
N ARG A 86 -14.06 -3.74 -7.41
CA ARG A 86 -13.73 -4.46 -6.16
C ARG A 86 -12.55 -5.44 -6.31
N PRO A 87 -11.37 -4.95 -6.69
CA PRO A 87 -10.24 -5.83 -6.93
C PRO A 87 -9.80 -6.47 -5.60
N ALA A 88 -9.48 -7.77 -5.65
CA ALA A 88 -9.05 -8.51 -4.48
C ALA A 88 -7.52 -8.47 -4.36
N LEU A 89 -7.02 -8.20 -3.15
CA LEU A 89 -5.61 -8.36 -2.84
C LEU A 89 -5.26 -9.85 -2.73
N GLU A 90 -4.13 -10.21 -3.32
CA GLU A 90 -3.51 -11.52 -3.19
C GLU A 90 -2.24 -11.42 -2.34
N LEU A 91 -1.62 -12.56 -2.06
CA LEU A 91 -0.29 -12.61 -1.44
C LEU A 91 0.73 -13.18 -2.43
N SER A 92 1.92 -12.57 -2.44
CA SER A 92 3.09 -13.17 -3.08
C SER A 92 3.57 -14.39 -2.30
N VAL A 93 4.53 -15.13 -2.88
CA VAL A 93 5.19 -16.26 -2.21
C VAL A 93 5.92 -15.83 -0.93
N ASP A 94 6.35 -14.57 -0.87
CA ASP A 94 7.03 -13.96 0.27
C ASP A 94 6.04 -13.36 1.28
N GLY A 95 4.73 -13.57 1.13
CA GLY A 95 3.71 -13.05 2.06
C GLY A 95 3.51 -11.53 1.99
N LEU A 96 3.86 -10.90 0.87
CA LEU A 96 3.62 -9.48 0.61
C LEU A 96 2.32 -9.27 -0.18
N PRO A 97 1.61 -8.15 0.00
CA PRO A 97 0.42 -7.85 -0.79
C PRO A 97 0.73 -7.77 -2.28
N ARG A 98 -0.13 -8.39 -3.09
CA ARG A 98 -0.06 -8.40 -4.55
C ARG A 98 -1.37 -7.93 -5.15
N LEU A 99 -1.29 -7.07 -6.16
CA LEU A 99 -2.44 -6.67 -6.98
C LEU A 99 -2.03 -6.52 -8.44
N ASN A 100 -2.82 -7.07 -9.36
CA ASN A 100 -2.56 -7.02 -10.80
C ASN A 100 -1.12 -7.48 -11.17
N GLY A 101 -0.64 -8.54 -10.52
CA GLY A 101 0.71 -9.08 -10.72
C GLY A 101 1.84 -8.28 -10.06
N GLN A 102 1.54 -7.11 -9.45
CA GLN A 102 2.53 -6.28 -8.77
C GLN A 102 2.58 -6.57 -7.29
N THR A 103 3.78 -6.69 -6.73
CA THR A 103 3.99 -6.94 -5.30
C THR A 103 4.44 -5.65 -4.60
N PHE A 104 3.93 -5.40 -3.40
CA PHE A 104 4.17 -4.17 -2.66
C PHE A 104 4.75 -4.45 -1.27
N SER A 105 5.77 -3.70 -0.87
CA SER A 105 6.30 -3.69 0.50
C SER A 105 5.66 -2.61 1.38
N GLU A 106 4.86 -1.74 0.80
CA GLU A 106 4.08 -0.72 1.50
C GLU A 106 2.67 -0.59 0.90
N CYS A 107 1.72 -0.20 1.74
CA CYS A 107 0.32 0.03 1.38
C CYS A 107 -0.19 1.26 2.12
N TRP A 108 -1.04 2.04 1.47
CA TRP A 108 -1.62 3.26 2.01
C TRP A 108 -3.13 3.12 2.10
N ILE A 109 -3.68 3.41 3.28
CA ILE A 109 -5.11 3.33 3.54
C ILE A 109 -5.67 4.72 3.71
N VAL A 110 -6.66 5.09 2.90
CA VAL A 110 -7.41 6.33 3.03
C VAL A 110 -8.81 5.94 3.48
N SER A 111 -9.11 6.13 4.76
CA SER A 111 -10.38 5.71 5.36
C SER A 111 -11.17 6.92 5.82
N PRO A 112 -12.48 7.00 5.52
CA PRO A 112 -13.31 8.09 6.00
C PRO A 112 -13.41 8.05 7.54
N GLU A 113 -13.43 9.23 8.15
CA GLU A 113 -13.88 9.42 9.52
C GLU A 113 -15.36 9.76 9.49
N TYR A 114 -16.15 9.06 10.31
CA TYR A 114 -17.58 9.31 10.39
C TYR A 114 -17.96 10.08 11.65
N THR A 115 -19.15 10.68 11.63
CA THR A 115 -19.81 11.21 12.83
C THR A 115 -19.84 10.16 13.95
N ALA A 116 -19.72 10.61 15.20
CA ALA A 116 -19.63 9.70 16.35
C ALA A 116 -20.85 8.77 16.43
N GLY A 117 -20.60 7.47 16.57
CA GLY A 117 -21.64 6.45 16.63
C GLY A 117 -22.22 6.02 15.27
N TYR A 118 -21.82 6.67 14.18
CA TYR A 118 -22.22 6.24 12.84
C TYR A 118 -21.52 4.95 12.44
N ARG A 119 -22.32 3.91 12.22
CA ARG A 119 -21.89 2.65 11.66
C ARG A 119 -22.82 2.34 10.49
N PRO A 120 -22.34 2.40 9.23
CA PRO A 120 -23.17 2.07 8.10
C PRO A 120 -23.63 0.60 8.20
N GLU A 121 -24.88 0.35 7.84
CA GLU A 121 -25.36 -1.02 7.74
C GLU A 121 -24.59 -1.79 6.65
N PRO A 122 -24.41 -3.11 6.80
CA PRO A 122 -23.80 -3.91 5.75
C PRO A 122 -24.51 -3.71 4.41
N GLY A 123 -23.78 -3.24 3.41
CA GLY A 123 -24.31 -2.99 2.06
C GLY A 123 -24.98 -1.63 1.87
N ALA A 124 -25.17 -0.83 2.92
CA ALA A 124 -25.66 0.53 2.79
C ALA A 124 -24.58 1.44 2.17
N GLU A 125 -25.02 2.35 1.31
CA GLU A 125 -24.18 3.45 0.88
C GLU A 125 -23.95 4.42 2.04
N VAL A 126 -22.73 4.93 2.12
CA VAL A 126 -22.32 5.97 3.06
C VAL A 126 -22.64 7.33 2.42
N PRO A 127 -23.57 8.13 3.00
CA PRO A 127 -23.80 9.50 2.57
C PRO A 127 -22.56 10.35 2.82
N ALA A 128 -22.24 11.25 1.89
CA ALA A 128 -21.09 12.16 2.02
C ALA A 128 -21.17 13.02 3.30
N ASP A 129 -22.38 13.43 3.69
CA ASP A 129 -22.62 14.25 4.89
C ASP A 129 -22.24 13.56 6.21
N ASN A 130 -22.10 12.23 6.20
CA ASN A 130 -21.64 11.49 7.38
C ASN A 130 -20.11 11.41 7.47
N ILE A 131 -19.37 11.81 6.43
CA ILE A 131 -17.91 11.86 6.42
C ILE A 131 -17.46 13.21 6.97
N ILE A 132 -16.94 13.22 8.20
CA ILE A 132 -16.45 14.44 8.86
C ILE A 132 -14.97 14.71 8.61
N GLY A 133 -14.25 13.73 8.06
CA GLY A 133 -12.83 13.79 7.83
C GLY A 133 -12.29 12.51 7.19
N TRP A 134 -10.96 12.40 7.14
CA TRP A 134 -10.26 11.25 6.57
C TRP A 134 -9.03 10.93 7.40
N LYS A 135 -8.78 9.65 7.63
CA LYS A 135 -7.52 9.14 8.18
C LYS A 135 -6.71 8.53 7.06
N ILE A 136 -5.40 8.73 7.14
CA ILE A 136 -4.45 8.02 6.29
C ILE A 136 -3.54 7.17 7.17
N LEU A 137 -3.46 5.88 6.85
CA LEU A 137 -2.50 4.96 7.47
C LEU A 137 -1.50 4.50 6.42
N LYS A 138 -0.22 4.47 6.79
CA LYS A 138 0.83 3.78 6.04
C LYS A 138 1.12 2.44 6.72
N ILE A 139 1.06 1.36 5.95
CA ILE A 139 1.48 0.02 6.34
C ILE A 139 2.80 -0.29 5.62
N THR A 140 3.80 -0.78 6.35
CA THR A 140 5.08 -1.20 5.78
C THR A 140 5.44 -2.58 6.31
N TRP A 141 5.85 -3.48 5.41
CA TRP A 141 6.28 -4.84 5.73
C TRP A 141 7.79 -4.89 5.93
N GLU A 142 8.23 -5.58 6.98
CA GLU A 142 9.64 -5.84 7.33
C GLU A 142 10.12 -7.17 6.78
#